data_AF-A0A4C1TUD7-F1
#
_entry.id   AF-A0A4C1TUD7-F1
#
_cell.length_a   1.000
_cell.length_b   1.000
_cell.length_c   1.000
_cell.angle_alpha   90.00
_cell.angle_beta   90.00
_cell.angle_gamma   90.00
#
_symmetry.space_group_name_H-M   'P 1'
#
loop_
_entity.id
_entity.type
_entity.pdbx_description
1 polymer ?
#
loop_
_entity_poly.entity_id
_entity_poly.type
_entity_poly.pdbx_seq_one_letter_code
_entity_poly.pdbx_strand_id
1 'polypeptide(L)'
;MLLSCDLRREFQELCTGCRVVICCRVSPIQKAEVVELITSSTKAVTLAIGDGANDVAMIQKANVGVGISGVEGLQAACASDYSIGQFRFLKRLLLVHGAWNYRLAANFMGMERRIFTTPVFWFGLLLVPVTTLLVDVLFKLVQNTVFKSLTEAVRESEIRKHDPDDVMNATRSSFTETARLLRSVFIRRANTRVDTDVELSHGYAFSQEEGGAVSQTDIIRSYDTNLQKPRGN
;
A
#
# COMPACT_ATOMS: atom_id res chain seq x y z
N MET A 1 -14.49 -1.33 44.53
CA MET A 1 -15.15 -0.69 45.69
C MET A 1 -14.24 0.35 46.38
N LEU A 2 -13.35 1.04 45.65
CA LEU A 2 -12.43 2.05 46.20
C LEU A 2 -12.92 3.50 45.93
N LEU A 3 -14.10 3.63 45.33
CA LEU A 3 -14.59 4.86 44.73
C LEU A 3 -16.13 4.92 44.86
N SER A 4 -16.63 4.81 46.09
CA SER A 4 -18.00 5.20 46.44
C SER A 4 -18.26 6.63 45.94
N CYS A 5 -19.46 6.94 45.46
CA CYS A 5 -19.76 8.21 44.77
C CYS A 5 -19.27 9.46 45.53
N ASP A 6 -19.40 9.48 46.86
CA ASP A 6 -18.99 10.60 47.69
C ASP A 6 -17.46 10.74 47.80
N LEU A 7 -16.76 9.63 48.04
CA LEU A 7 -15.29 9.57 48.10
C LEU A 7 -14.62 9.86 46.76
N ARG A 8 -15.30 9.57 45.63
CA ARG A 8 -14.80 9.86 44.28
C ARG A 8 -14.50 11.35 44.09
N ARG A 9 -15.42 12.20 44.54
CA ARG A 9 -15.31 13.66 44.38
C ARG A 9 -14.22 14.23 45.28
N GLU A 10 -14.20 13.84 46.56
CA GLU A 10 -13.16 14.31 47.50
C GLU A 10 -11.76 13.87 47.05
N PHE A 11 -11.62 12.63 46.59
CA PHE A 11 -10.35 12.13 46.05
C PHE A 11 -9.91 12.92 44.81
N GLN A 12 -10.83 13.20 43.89
CA GLN A 12 -10.56 13.98 42.69
C GLN A 12 -10.13 15.42 43.02
N GLU A 13 -10.81 16.08 43.96
CA GLU A 13 -10.46 17.42 44.42
C GLU A 13 -9.06 17.44 45.04
N LEU A 14 -8.75 16.45 45.89
CA LEU A 14 -7.42 16.28 46.48
C LEU A 14 -6.34 16.05 45.40
N CYS A 15 -6.60 15.19 44.42
CA CYS A 15 -5.67 14.93 43.33
C CYS A 15 -5.40 16.19 42.48
N THR A 16 -6.43 17.01 42.27
CA THR A 16 -6.31 18.25 41.46
C THR A 16 -5.60 19.35 42.25
N GLY A 17 -5.71 19.37 43.57
CA GLY A 17 -4.98 20.30 44.44
C GLY A 17 -3.50 19.95 44.65
N CYS A 18 -3.14 18.68 44.48
CA CYS A 18 -1.77 18.19 44.65
C CYS A 18 -0.91 18.39 43.39
N ARG A 19 0.36 18.77 43.57
CA ARG A 19 1.32 18.86 42.45
C ARG A 19 1.72 17.50 41.89
N VAL A 20 1.82 16.50 42.77
CA VAL A 20 2.22 15.13 42.44
C VAL A 20 1.37 14.19 43.28
N VAL A 21 0.86 13.13 42.64
CA VAL A 21 0.10 12.06 43.30
C VAL A 21 0.79 10.74 42.97
N ILE A 22 1.00 9.90 43.99
CA ILE A 22 1.59 8.57 43.83
C ILE A 22 0.59 7.55 44.35
N CYS A 23 0.19 6.61 43.49
CA CYS A 23 -0.71 5.53 43.86
C CYS A 23 0.08 4.21 43.96
N CYS A 24 0.03 3.57 45.14
CA CYS A 24 0.78 2.35 45.43
C CYS A 24 -0.14 1.13 45.42
N ARG A 25 0.38 -0.05 45.02
CA ARG A 25 -0.34 -1.34 45.08
C ARG A 25 -1.71 -1.33 44.38
N VAL A 26 -1.79 -0.60 43.26
CA VAL A 26 -3.02 -0.41 42.48
C VAL A 26 -3.22 -1.58 41.52
N SER A 27 -4.42 -2.16 41.49
CA SER A 27 -4.76 -3.19 40.50
C SER A 27 -4.94 -2.57 39.10
N PRO A 28 -4.79 -3.35 38.00
CA PRO A 28 -4.95 -2.83 36.64
C PRO A 28 -6.26 -2.07 36.42
N ILE A 29 -7.36 -2.56 36.99
CA ILE A 29 -8.68 -1.90 36.87
C ILE A 29 -8.74 -0.58 37.65
N GLN A 30 -8.10 -0.51 38.81
CA GLN A 30 -8.05 0.73 39.60
C GLN A 30 -7.20 1.81 38.92
N LYS A 31 -6.11 1.43 38.23
CA LYS A 31 -5.32 2.38 37.42
C LYS A 31 -6.20 3.05 36.36
N ALA A 32 -6.99 2.24 35.66
CA ALA A 32 -7.92 2.70 34.64
C ALA A 32 -9.04 3.59 35.21
N GLU A 33 -9.62 3.22 36.36
CA GLU A 33 -10.66 4.01 37.04
C GLU A 33 -10.16 5.41 37.47
N VAL A 34 -8.90 5.52 37.91
CA VAL A 34 -8.28 6.81 38.29
C VAL A 34 -8.12 7.70 37.06
N VAL A 35 -7.60 7.16 35.95
CA VAL A 35 -7.46 7.91 34.70
C VAL A 35 -8.82 8.37 34.18
N GLU A 36 -9.83 7.50 34.19
CA GLU A 36 -11.19 7.81 33.76
C GLU A 36 -11.85 8.91 34.62
N LEU A 37 -11.65 8.86 35.95
CA LEU A 37 -12.14 9.87 36.88
C LEU A 37 -11.57 11.25 36.57
N ILE A 38 -10.24 11.35 36.40
CA ILE A 38 -9.57 12.63 36.13
C ILE A 38 -9.92 13.16 34.73
N THR A 39 -9.95 12.29 33.72
CA THR A 39 -10.27 12.67 32.34
C THR A 39 -11.68 13.25 32.24
N SER A 40 -12.66 12.56 32.85
CA SER A 40 -14.07 12.97 32.78
C SER A 40 -14.34 14.26 33.57
N SER A 41 -13.63 14.47 34.67
CA SER A 41 -13.90 15.59 35.58
C SER A 41 -13.19 16.87 35.15
N THR A 42 -11.93 16.77 34.74
CA THR A 42 -11.10 17.94 34.40
C THR A 42 -11.29 18.39 32.94
N LYS A 43 -11.80 17.51 32.06
CA LYS A 43 -11.89 17.74 30.59
C LYS A 43 -10.56 18.09 29.92
N ALA A 44 -9.44 17.89 30.62
CA ALA A 44 -8.11 18.05 30.08
C ALA A 44 -7.69 16.78 29.32
N VAL A 45 -6.80 16.94 28.35
CA VAL A 45 -6.22 15.80 27.62
C VAL A 45 -5.31 15.02 28.57
N THR A 46 -5.66 13.76 28.83
CA THR A 46 -4.86 12.85 29.66
C THR A 46 -3.98 11.95 28.81
N LEU A 47 -2.76 11.72 29.29
CA LEU A 47 -1.82 10.78 28.69
C LEU A 47 -1.50 9.68 29.69
N ALA A 48 -1.61 8.43 29.27
CA ALA A 48 -1.19 7.26 30.05
C ALA A 48 -0.03 6.56 29.33
N ILE A 49 0.94 6.08 30.11
CA ILE A 49 2.09 5.34 29.62
C ILE A 49 2.28 4.06 30.40
N GLY A 50 2.67 2.98 29.72
CA GLY A 50 2.95 1.69 30.33
C GLY A 50 3.69 0.75 29.39
N ASP A 51 4.23 -0.32 29.93
CA ASP A 51 5.07 -1.31 29.24
C ASP A 51 4.42 -2.70 29.19
N GLY A 52 3.68 -3.06 30.25
CA GLY A 52 3.09 -4.39 30.40
C GLY A 52 1.58 -4.50 30.16
N ALA A 53 1.10 -5.75 30.18
CA ALA A 53 -0.34 -6.06 30.08
C ALA A 53 -1.19 -5.43 31.20
N ASN A 54 -0.58 -5.14 32.36
CA ASN A 54 -1.23 -4.51 33.51
C ASN A 54 -1.64 -3.05 33.25
N ASP A 55 -1.04 -2.41 32.26
CA ASP A 55 -1.27 -1.00 31.95
C ASP A 55 -2.19 -0.81 30.74
N VAL A 56 -2.55 -1.88 30.03
CA VAL A 56 -3.40 -1.84 28.82
C VAL A 56 -4.73 -1.13 29.11
N ALA A 57 -5.41 -1.49 30.20
CA ALA A 57 -6.68 -0.86 30.57
C ALA A 57 -6.53 0.63 30.91
N MET A 58 -5.41 1.01 31.53
CA MET A 58 -5.10 2.40 31.86
C MET A 58 -4.80 3.22 30.59
N ILE A 59 -4.01 2.65 29.67
CA ILE A 59 -3.65 3.25 28.38
C ILE A 59 -4.90 3.51 27.54
N GLN A 60 -5.80 2.53 27.44
CA GLN A 60 -7.03 2.63 26.65
C GLN A 60 -8.08 3.60 27.22
N LYS A 61 -8.02 3.92 28.52
CA LYS A 61 -8.92 4.88 29.15
C LYS A 61 -8.44 6.33 29.04
N ALA A 62 -7.17 6.56 28.75
CA ALA A 62 -6.63 7.90 28.53
C ALA A 62 -7.02 8.44 27.15
N ASN A 63 -6.90 9.75 26.95
CA ASN A 63 -7.09 10.34 25.61
C ASN A 63 -5.94 10.01 24.67
N VAL A 64 -4.73 9.85 25.21
CA VAL A 64 -3.54 9.44 24.47
C VAL A 64 -2.85 8.32 25.23
N GLY A 65 -2.75 7.16 24.59
CA GLY A 65 -2.04 6.00 25.09
C GLY A 65 -0.62 5.89 24.53
N VAL A 66 0.37 5.72 25.41
CA VAL A 66 1.76 5.48 25.01
C VAL A 66 2.24 4.13 25.54
N GLY A 67 2.65 3.24 24.65
CA GLY A 67 3.24 1.97 24.99
C GLY A 67 4.76 2.04 24.97
N ILE A 68 5.42 1.39 25.93
CA ILE A 68 6.87 1.18 25.89
C ILE A 68 7.14 -0.22 25.33
N SER A 69 7.78 -0.29 24.16
CA SER A 69 8.22 -1.56 23.58
C SER A 69 9.47 -2.06 24.30
N GLY A 70 9.31 -3.09 25.12
CA GLY A 70 10.39 -3.78 25.82
C GLY A 70 10.51 -5.26 25.42
N VAL A 71 11.46 -5.96 26.03
CA VAL A 71 11.68 -7.41 25.83
C VAL A 71 10.62 -8.25 26.56
N GLU A 72 10.00 -7.69 27.60
CA GLU A 72 9.01 -8.37 28.45
C GLU A 72 7.66 -8.60 27.77
N GLY A 73 7.38 -7.88 26.68
CA GLY A 73 6.16 -8.04 25.91
C GLY A 73 5.79 -6.82 25.08
N LEU A 74 4.89 -7.04 24.12
CA LEU A 74 4.40 -6.00 23.22
C LEU A 74 2.94 -5.62 23.50
N GLN A 75 2.34 -6.10 24.60
CA GLN A 75 0.91 -5.94 24.86
C GLN A 75 0.53 -4.46 25.04
N ALA A 76 1.32 -3.69 25.82
CA ALA A 76 1.08 -2.26 25.98
C ALA A 76 1.32 -1.50 24.67
N ALA A 77 2.39 -1.82 23.94
CA ALA A 77 2.70 -1.22 22.63
C ALA A 77 1.60 -1.45 21.60
N CYS A 78 1.06 -2.67 21.51
CA CYS A 78 -0.01 -3.02 20.58
C CYS A 78 -1.36 -2.38 20.96
N ALA A 79 -1.58 -2.09 22.25
CA ALA A 79 -2.81 -1.45 22.72
C ALA A 79 -2.75 0.08 22.80
N SER A 80 -1.59 0.68 22.51
CA SER A 80 -1.33 2.12 22.60
C SER A 80 -1.47 2.83 21.26
N ASP A 81 -1.74 4.14 21.29
CA ASP A 81 -1.76 4.99 20.08
C ASP A 81 -0.34 5.23 19.55
N TYR A 82 0.62 5.39 20.46
CA TYR A 82 2.03 5.58 20.13
C TYR A 82 2.90 4.59 20.89
N SER A 83 3.78 3.89 20.18
CA SER A 83 4.81 3.06 20.81
C SER A 83 6.17 3.75 20.79
N ILE A 84 6.88 3.75 21.92
CA ILE A 84 8.26 4.25 22.06
C ILE A 84 9.15 3.18 22.68
N GLY A 85 10.44 3.15 22.31
CA GLY A 85 11.36 2.16 22.90
C GLY A 85 11.79 2.47 24.33
N GLN A 86 11.81 3.75 24.73
CA GLN A 86 12.26 4.18 26.06
C GLN A 86 11.52 5.45 26.49
N PHE A 87 11.32 5.63 27.79
CA PHE A 87 10.64 6.80 28.36
C PHE A 87 11.27 8.15 27.95
N ARG A 88 12.60 8.20 27.73
CA ARG A 88 13.31 9.43 27.32
C ARG A 88 12.76 10.05 26.02
N PHE A 89 12.18 9.22 25.14
CA PHE A 89 11.65 9.69 23.86
C PHE A 89 10.30 10.39 23.99
N LEU A 90 9.60 10.23 25.12
CA LEU A 90 8.34 10.91 25.40
C LEU A 90 8.48 12.45 25.32
N LYS A 91 9.61 12.98 25.80
CA LYS A 91 9.90 14.42 25.72
C LYS A 91 9.88 14.93 24.27
N ARG A 92 10.50 14.19 23.35
CA ARG A 92 10.55 14.56 21.93
C ARG A 92 9.20 14.32 21.24
N LEU A 93 8.49 13.25 21.63
CA LEU A 93 7.14 12.98 21.12
C LEU A 93 6.21 14.15 21.44
N LEU A 94 6.15 14.61 22.69
CA LEU A 94 5.22 15.66 23.11
C LEU A 94 5.66 17.06 22.66
N LEU A 95 6.92 17.44 22.93
CA LEU A 95 7.35 18.82 22.75
C LEU A 95 7.68 19.19 21.30
N VAL A 96 8.03 18.20 20.46
CA VAL A 96 8.32 18.44 19.04
C VAL A 96 7.13 18.03 18.19
N HIS A 97 6.78 16.73 18.22
CA HIS A 97 5.74 16.21 17.33
C HIS A 97 4.34 16.64 17.79
N GLY A 98 4.05 16.59 19.09
CA GLY A 98 2.78 17.07 19.64
C GLY A 98 2.54 18.55 19.33
N ALA A 99 3.53 19.42 19.59
CA ALA A 99 3.43 20.85 19.30
C ALA A 99 3.26 21.15 17.80
N TRP A 100 4.00 20.45 16.93
CA TRP A 100 3.88 20.60 15.48
C TRP A 100 2.51 20.14 14.98
N ASN A 101 2.10 18.94 15.37
CA ASN A 101 0.81 18.35 14.96
C ASN A 101 -0.37 19.15 15.48
N TYR A 102 -0.31 19.71 16.69
CA TYR A 102 -1.38 20.55 17.22
C TYR A 102 -1.58 21.81 16.37
N ARG A 103 -0.49 22.50 16.00
CA ARG A 103 -0.55 23.68 15.11
C ARG A 103 -1.05 23.33 13.73
N LEU A 104 -0.59 22.19 13.20
CA LEU A 104 -1.02 21.72 11.90
C LEU A 104 -2.52 21.41 11.91
N ALA A 105 -2.99 20.57 12.84
CA ALA A 105 -4.39 20.17 12.96
C ALA A 105 -5.34 21.37 13.09
N ALA A 106 -4.95 22.43 13.81
CA ALA A 106 -5.74 23.65 13.90
C ALA A 106 -5.99 24.32 12.54
N ASN A 107 -5.03 24.25 11.61
CA ASN A 107 -5.19 24.78 10.25
C ASN A 107 -6.10 23.92 9.36
N PHE A 108 -6.17 22.60 9.63
CA PHE A 108 -7.03 21.67 8.87
C PHE A 108 -8.47 21.64 9.36
N MET A 109 -8.75 22.15 10.56
CA MET A 109 -10.09 22.12 11.15
C MET A 109 -11.12 22.87 10.27
N GLY A 110 -12.14 22.15 9.81
CA GLY A 110 -13.23 22.71 9.01
C GLY A 110 -12.95 22.78 7.51
N MET A 111 -11.78 22.31 7.05
CA MET A 111 -11.52 22.17 5.62
C MET A 111 -12.38 21.07 4.99
N GLU A 112 -12.65 19.99 5.71
CA GLU A 112 -13.54 18.90 5.27
C GLU A 112 -14.95 19.43 4.96
N ARG A 113 -15.50 20.29 5.83
CA ARG A 113 -16.80 20.90 5.59
C ARG A 113 -16.78 21.76 4.33
N ARG A 114 -15.74 22.58 4.13
CA ARG A 114 -15.60 23.41 2.92
C ARG A 114 -15.50 22.57 1.64
N ILE A 115 -14.75 21.46 1.69
CA ILE A 115 -14.60 20.55 0.55
C ILE A 115 -15.96 19.95 0.17
N PHE A 116 -16.72 19.39 1.13
CA PHE A 116 -18.01 18.76 0.85
C PHE A 116 -19.11 19.73 0.40
N THR A 117 -19.05 21.00 0.82
CA THR A 117 -20.00 22.03 0.36
C THR A 117 -19.71 22.53 -1.05
N THR A 118 -18.50 22.34 -1.57
CA THR A 118 -18.11 22.92 -2.85
C THR A 118 -18.58 22.02 -4.01
N PRO A 119 -19.29 22.55 -5.02
CA PRO A 119 -19.75 21.74 -6.16
C PRO A 119 -18.59 21.14 -6.96
N VAL A 120 -17.43 21.79 -6.96
CA VAL A 120 -16.19 21.30 -7.60
C VAL A 120 -15.79 19.92 -7.11
N PHE A 121 -15.98 19.60 -5.83
CA PHE A 121 -15.68 18.27 -5.28
C PHE A 121 -16.56 17.19 -5.92
N TRP A 122 -17.86 17.45 -6.02
CA TRP A 122 -18.83 16.52 -6.60
C TRP A 122 -18.67 16.38 -8.12
N PHE A 123 -18.40 17.48 -8.83
CA PHE A 123 -18.05 17.42 -10.24
C PHE A 123 -16.75 16.66 -10.48
N GLY A 124 -15.72 16.88 -9.67
CA GLY A 124 -14.45 16.13 -9.74
C GLY A 124 -14.64 14.64 -9.50
N LEU A 125 -15.50 14.26 -8.54
CA LEU A 125 -15.82 12.85 -8.25
C LEU A 125 -16.41 12.12 -9.46
N LEU A 126 -17.19 12.80 -10.31
CA LEU A 126 -17.75 12.24 -11.53
C LEU A 126 -16.79 12.37 -12.72
N LEU A 127 -16.15 13.53 -12.87
CA LEU A 127 -15.31 13.88 -14.03
C LEU A 127 -14.01 13.07 -14.06
N VAL A 128 -13.37 12.83 -12.91
CA VAL A 128 -12.09 12.10 -12.84
C VAL A 128 -12.22 10.66 -13.36
N PRO A 129 -13.14 9.81 -12.89
CA PRO A 129 -13.28 8.45 -13.43
C PRO A 129 -13.76 8.44 -14.88
N VAL A 130 -14.61 9.39 -15.30
CA VAL A 130 -15.05 9.49 -16.70
C VAL A 130 -13.88 9.84 -17.62
N THR A 131 -13.02 10.79 -17.23
CA THR A 131 -11.88 11.20 -18.04
C THR A 131 -10.80 10.14 -18.11
N THR A 132 -10.48 9.45 -17.01
CA THR A 132 -9.50 8.35 -17.04
C THR A 132 -10.00 7.18 -17.89
N LEU A 133 -11.28 6.83 -17.78
CA LEU A 133 -11.88 5.74 -18.55
C LEU A 133 -12.03 6.10 -20.04
N LEU A 134 -12.39 7.35 -20.37
CA LEU A 134 -12.43 7.83 -21.74
C LEU A 134 -11.05 7.82 -22.41
N VAL A 135 -10.00 8.23 -21.71
CA VAL A 135 -8.63 8.18 -22.25
C VAL A 135 -8.19 6.75 -22.49
N ASP A 136 -8.47 5.83 -21.58
CA ASP A 136 -8.16 4.40 -21.74
C ASP A 136 -8.93 3.78 -22.93
N VAL A 137 -10.23 4.06 -23.05
CA VAL A 137 -11.05 3.60 -24.19
C VAL A 137 -10.58 4.23 -25.49
N LEU A 138 -10.29 5.53 -25.53
CA LEU A 138 -9.80 6.20 -26.73
C LEU A 138 -8.45 5.65 -27.17
N PHE A 139 -7.54 5.40 -26.23
CA PHE A 139 -6.26 4.76 -26.52
C PHE A 139 -6.45 3.37 -27.13
N LYS A 140 -7.32 2.53 -26.52
CA LYS A 140 -7.67 1.20 -27.06
C LYS A 140 -8.33 1.28 -28.43
N LEU A 141 -9.23 2.23 -28.65
CA LEU A 141 -9.91 2.44 -29.95
C LEU A 141 -8.92 2.89 -31.03
N VAL A 142 -8.04 3.84 -30.72
CA VAL A 142 -6.98 4.28 -31.66
C VAL A 142 -6.04 3.12 -31.95
N GLN A 143 -5.63 2.35 -30.94
CA GLN A 143 -4.79 1.18 -31.14
C GLN A 143 -5.48 0.16 -32.05
N ASN A 144 -6.75 -0.17 -31.82
CA ASN A 144 -7.50 -1.12 -32.65
C ASN A 144 -7.81 -0.59 -34.06
N THR A 145 -7.95 0.73 -34.23
CA THR A 145 -8.30 1.36 -35.52
C THR A 145 -7.07 1.62 -36.39
N VAL A 146 -5.95 2.02 -35.78
CA VAL A 146 -4.70 2.36 -36.47
C VAL A 146 -3.80 1.12 -36.62
N PHE A 147 -3.72 0.28 -35.59
CA PHE A 147 -3.20 -1.08 -35.71
C PHE A 147 -4.37 -2.03 -35.96
N LYS A 148 -5.00 -1.88 -37.13
CA LYS A 148 -5.89 -2.91 -37.67
C LYS A 148 -5.01 -4.15 -37.92
N SER A 149 -4.83 -4.95 -36.87
CA SER A 149 -3.97 -6.12 -36.91
C SER A 149 -4.57 -7.08 -37.93
N LEU A 150 -3.69 -7.62 -38.77
CA LEU A 150 -3.93 -8.66 -39.77
C LEU A 150 -4.91 -9.75 -39.29
N THR A 151 -5.03 -9.97 -37.99
CA THR A 151 -6.01 -10.87 -37.35
C THR A 151 -7.48 -10.60 -37.69
N GLU A 152 -7.95 -9.34 -37.80
CA GLU A 152 -9.35 -9.06 -38.19
C GLU A 152 -9.57 -9.24 -39.69
N ALA A 153 -8.60 -8.87 -40.52
CA ALA A 153 -8.64 -9.14 -41.96
C ALA A 153 -8.56 -10.65 -42.25
N VAL A 154 -7.78 -11.40 -41.45
CA VAL A 154 -7.70 -12.87 -41.52
C VAL A 154 -9.00 -13.52 -41.06
N ARG A 155 -9.65 -13.02 -39.99
CA ARG A 155 -10.98 -13.48 -39.55
C ARG A 155 -12.07 -13.20 -40.59
N GLU A 156 -12.08 -12.02 -41.22
CA GLU A 156 -12.99 -11.72 -42.34
C GLU A 156 -12.72 -12.61 -43.56
N SER A 157 -11.46 -12.99 -43.81
CA SER A 157 -11.11 -13.92 -44.90
C SER A 157 -11.51 -15.37 -44.60
N GLU A 158 -11.51 -15.77 -43.32
CA GLU A 158 -11.93 -17.10 -42.87
C GLU A 158 -13.47 -17.27 -42.91
N ILE A 159 -14.22 -16.22 -42.55
CA ILE A 159 -15.70 -16.21 -42.63
C ILE A 159 -16.20 -16.25 -44.08
N ARG A 160 -15.39 -15.80 -45.05
CA ARG A 160 -15.78 -15.70 -46.47
C ARG A 160 -15.50 -16.97 -47.30
N LYS A 161 -14.96 -18.04 -46.71
CA LYS A 161 -14.61 -19.31 -47.40
C LYS A 161 -13.94 -19.08 -48.77
N HIS A 162 -12.88 -18.28 -48.79
CA HIS A 162 -12.03 -18.13 -49.97
C HIS A 162 -10.71 -18.85 -49.69
N ASP A 163 -10.19 -19.59 -50.66
CA ASP A 163 -8.98 -20.41 -50.47
C ASP A 163 -7.80 -19.54 -49.98
N PRO A 164 -7.11 -19.93 -48.90
CA PRO A 164 -6.09 -19.10 -48.22
C PRO A 164 -4.75 -18.99 -48.97
N ASP A 165 -4.60 -19.66 -50.12
CA ASP A 165 -3.30 -19.78 -50.80
C ASP A 165 -2.90 -18.52 -51.58
N ASP A 166 -3.84 -17.74 -52.09
CA ASP A 166 -3.53 -16.54 -52.89
C ASP A 166 -3.04 -15.36 -52.01
N VAL A 167 -3.57 -15.24 -50.79
CA VAL A 167 -3.18 -14.18 -49.84
C VAL A 167 -1.81 -14.47 -49.24
N MET A 168 -1.50 -15.74 -48.98
CA MET A 168 -0.23 -16.15 -48.37
C MET A 168 0.96 -15.97 -49.34
N ASN A 169 0.71 -16.13 -50.66
CA ASN A 169 1.72 -15.90 -51.70
C ASN A 169 1.98 -14.40 -51.98
N ALA A 170 0.94 -13.56 -51.99
CA ALA A 170 1.10 -12.10 -52.08
C ALA A 170 1.83 -11.51 -50.85
N THR A 171 1.62 -12.12 -49.68
CA THR A 171 2.27 -11.73 -48.44
C THR A 171 3.74 -12.13 -48.41
N ARG A 172 4.10 -13.33 -48.90
CA ARG A 172 5.50 -13.77 -49.03
C ARG A 172 6.33 -12.91 -49.99
N SER A 173 5.73 -12.41 -51.09
CA SER A 173 6.44 -11.50 -52.02
C SER A 173 6.66 -10.11 -51.41
N SER A 174 5.67 -9.58 -50.68
CA SER A 174 5.78 -8.28 -49.98
C SER A 174 6.84 -8.29 -48.87
N PHE A 175 6.91 -9.37 -48.07
CA PHE A 175 7.94 -9.51 -47.02
C PHE A 175 9.35 -9.69 -47.59
N THR A 176 9.50 -10.31 -48.77
CA THR A 176 10.82 -10.47 -49.40
C THR A 176 11.32 -9.17 -50.05
N GLU A 177 10.43 -8.32 -50.59
CA GLU A 177 10.81 -6.97 -51.07
C GLU A 177 11.14 -6.01 -49.94
N THR A 178 10.31 -5.96 -48.89
CA THR A 178 10.55 -5.07 -47.74
C THR A 178 11.80 -5.46 -46.95
N ALA A 179 12.10 -6.76 -46.82
CA ALA A 179 13.35 -7.24 -46.23
C ALA A 179 14.57 -6.93 -47.12
N ARG A 180 14.45 -7.00 -48.45
CA ARG A 180 15.52 -6.58 -49.39
C ARG A 180 15.80 -5.08 -49.32
N LEU A 181 14.76 -4.25 -49.21
CA LEU A 181 14.88 -2.80 -49.08
C LEU A 181 15.42 -2.38 -47.70
N LEU A 182 14.99 -3.04 -46.62
CA LEU A 182 15.55 -2.80 -45.28
C LEU A 182 17.02 -3.22 -45.21
N ARG A 183 17.41 -4.34 -45.83
CA ARG A 183 18.81 -4.78 -45.89
C ARG A 183 19.70 -3.81 -46.69
N SER A 184 19.20 -3.21 -47.77
CA SER A 184 19.96 -2.22 -48.54
C SER A 184 20.08 -0.86 -47.83
N VAL A 185 19.12 -0.49 -46.99
CA VAL A 185 19.15 0.73 -46.16
C VAL A 185 20.03 0.55 -44.91
N PHE A 186 20.00 -0.61 -44.25
CA PHE A 186 20.81 -0.88 -43.05
C PHE A 186 22.31 -1.01 -43.36
N ILE A 187 22.69 -1.60 -44.51
CA ILE A 187 24.10 -1.69 -44.90
C ILE A 187 24.71 -0.30 -45.22
N ARG A 188 23.89 0.68 -45.64
CA ARG A 188 24.36 2.07 -45.81
C ARG A 188 24.51 2.85 -44.50
N ARG A 189 23.90 2.41 -43.39
CA ARG A 189 23.89 3.13 -42.11
C ARG A 189 24.84 2.56 -41.06
N ALA A 190 25.38 1.36 -41.27
CA ALA A 190 26.32 0.67 -40.37
C ALA A 190 27.76 1.24 -40.37
N ASN A 191 28.02 2.37 -41.04
CA ASN A 191 29.32 3.07 -40.97
C ASN A 191 29.35 4.27 -40.01
N THR A 192 28.33 4.46 -39.17
CA THR A 192 28.36 5.51 -38.14
C THR A 192 27.64 5.09 -36.86
N ARG A 193 28.41 4.98 -35.76
CA ARG A 193 28.03 5.02 -34.32
C ARG A 193 27.45 3.69 -33.80
N VAL A 194 28.18 2.85 -33.05
CA VAL A 194 28.80 3.00 -31.70
C VAL A 194 27.78 3.27 -30.59
N ASP A 195 27.35 2.17 -29.97
CA ASP A 195 27.25 1.84 -28.54
C ASP A 195 26.66 2.87 -27.55
N THR A 196 25.52 2.54 -26.92
CA THR A 196 25.13 2.98 -25.56
C THR A 196 23.86 2.26 -25.04
N ASP A 197 24.04 1.58 -23.90
CA ASP A 197 23.13 1.38 -22.75
C ASP A 197 21.78 0.64 -22.95
N VAL A 198 21.61 -0.60 -22.44
CA VAL A 198 21.47 -1.07 -21.03
C VAL A 198 20.02 -1.06 -20.53
N GLU A 199 19.60 -2.27 -20.15
CA GLU A 199 18.56 -2.71 -19.21
C GLU A 199 17.57 -1.68 -18.62
N LEU A 200 16.28 -2.01 -18.69
CA LEU A 200 15.35 -1.88 -17.56
C LEU A 200 14.08 -2.74 -17.72
N SER A 201 13.82 -3.50 -16.66
CA SER A 201 12.50 -3.89 -16.14
C SER A 201 11.79 -5.11 -16.73
N HIS A 202 12.03 -6.22 -16.03
CA HIS A 202 11.15 -7.38 -15.92
C HIS A 202 9.77 -7.05 -15.33
N GLY A 203 8.76 -7.82 -15.76
CA GLY A 203 7.74 -8.32 -14.83
C GLY A 203 6.35 -8.51 -15.44
N TYR A 204 6.00 -9.73 -15.84
CA TYR A 204 4.66 -10.31 -15.62
C TYR A 204 4.78 -11.83 -15.48
N ALA A 205 4.30 -12.34 -14.34
CA ALA A 205 4.26 -13.74 -13.98
C ALA A 205 3.00 -14.41 -14.55
N PHE A 206 3.19 -15.55 -15.21
CA PHE A 206 2.26 -16.69 -15.36
C PHE A 206 0.75 -16.39 -15.51
N SER A 207 0.26 -16.48 -16.76
CA SER A 207 -1.07 -17.04 -17.07
C SER A 207 -0.85 -18.06 -18.17
N GLN A 208 -1.10 -19.33 -17.87
CA GLN A 208 -1.01 -20.43 -18.82
C GLN A 208 -2.23 -20.37 -19.74
N GLU A 209 -2.02 -20.36 -21.06
CA GLU A 209 -3.01 -20.87 -22.01
C GLU A 209 -2.32 -21.83 -22.99
N GLU A 210 -2.88 -23.04 -23.00
CA GLU A 210 -2.46 -24.25 -23.69
C GLU A 210 -2.53 -24.06 -25.22
N GLY A 211 -1.47 -24.42 -25.92
CA GLY A 211 -1.47 -24.40 -27.39
C GLY A 211 -0.14 -24.65 -28.09
N GLY A 212 0.95 -24.83 -27.35
CA GLY A 212 2.25 -25.23 -27.90
C GLY A 212 2.37 -26.76 -27.99
N ALA A 213 2.85 -27.26 -29.13
CA ALA A 213 3.02 -28.70 -29.42
C ALA A 213 4.04 -29.45 -28.52
N VAL A 214 4.53 -28.84 -27.43
CA VAL A 214 5.46 -29.47 -26.47
C VAL A 214 5.11 -29.01 -25.05
N SER A 215 4.91 -29.97 -24.14
CA SER A 215 4.54 -29.71 -22.74
C SER A 215 5.75 -29.20 -21.94
N GLN A 216 5.54 -28.26 -21.01
CA GLN A 216 6.56 -27.79 -20.07
C GLN A 216 7.16 -28.94 -19.21
N THR A 217 6.43 -30.05 -19.09
CA THR A 217 6.90 -31.28 -18.43
C THR A 217 8.03 -31.98 -19.21
N ASP A 218 8.06 -31.88 -20.54
CA ASP A 218 9.06 -32.53 -21.40
C ASP A 218 10.42 -31.80 -21.35
N ILE A 219 10.42 -30.49 -21.09
CA ILE A 219 11.64 -29.67 -20.91
C ILE A 219 12.29 -29.93 -19.54
N ILE A 220 11.49 -30.24 -18.51
CA ILE A 220 12.00 -30.59 -17.18
C ILE A 220 12.67 -31.98 -17.20
N ARG A 221 12.16 -32.92 -18.00
CA ARG A 221 12.75 -34.25 -18.18
C ARG A 221 14.04 -34.26 -19.00
N SER A 222 14.31 -33.23 -19.80
CA SER A 222 15.53 -33.15 -20.61
C SER A 222 16.76 -32.64 -19.87
N TYR A 223 16.65 -32.24 -18.59
CA TYR A 223 17.70 -31.48 -17.91
C TYR A 223 18.46 -32.17 -16.77
N ASP A 224 18.26 -33.45 -16.44
CA ASP A 224 19.25 -34.09 -15.56
C ASP A 224 19.37 -35.61 -15.68
N THR A 225 20.35 -36.07 -16.47
CA THR A 225 20.74 -37.48 -16.61
C THR A 225 22.21 -37.74 -16.26
N ASN A 226 22.89 -36.83 -15.53
CA ASN A 226 24.31 -37.02 -15.20
C ASN A 226 24.70 -36.87 -13.72
N LEU A 227 23.77 -36.63 -12.79
CA LEU A 227 24.11 -36.61 -11.36
C LEU A 227 23.85 -37.96 -10.66
N GLN A 228 24.91 -38.57 -10.13
CA GLN A 228 24.81 -39.73 -9.25
C GLN A 228 24.22 -39.36 -7.89
N LYS A 229 23.25 -40.17 -7.44
CA LYS A 229 22.51 -39.98 -6.19
C LYS A 229 23.43 -40.17 -4.97
N PRO A 230 23.53 -39.21 -4.02
CA PRO A 230 24.30 -39.41 -2.80
C PRO A 230 23.63 -40.48 -1.92
N ARG A 231 24.40 -41.49 -1.49
CA ARG A 231 23.99 -42.49 -0.51
C ARG A 231 24.33 -41.98 0.90
N GLY A 232 23.33 -41.89 1.76
CA GLY A 232 23.52 -41.62 3.18
C GLY A 232 23.91 -42.90 3.94
N ASN A 233 24.90 -42.75 4.83
CA ASN A 233 25.02 -43.50 6.08
C ASN A 233 24.78 -42.51 7.21
#